data_AF-B7KCN3-F1
#
_entry.id   AF-B7KCN3-F1
#
_cell.length_a   1.000
_cell.length_b   1.000
_cell.length_c   1.000
_cell.angle_alpha   90.00
_cell.angle_beta   90.00
_cell.angle_gamma   90.00
#
_symmetry.space_group_name_H-M   'P 1'
#
loop_
_entity.id
_entity.type
_entity.pdbx_description
1 polymer ?
#
loop_
_entity_poly.entity_id
_entity_poly.type
_entity_poly.pdbx_seq_one_letter_code
_entity_poly.pdbx_strand_id
1 'polypeptide(L)'
;MLPAKYPALKKGKKQIFKKRLKLPGRLLMISFGVGFWLNNLASPASAQFFRKAEDFFKTTLTQGSSAGENSNLAISLIFNGLRAVFLLYIAVSLIGIINAVRKDEDWQSIARIPLLVIVAVTIADILTGFIIGGN
;
A
#
# COMPACT_ATOMS: atom_id res chain seq x y z
N MET A 1 -0.25 -39.90 76.79
CA MET A 1 1.05 -39.21 76.76
C MET A 1 1.69 -39.49 75.40
N LEU A 2 1.47 -38.63 74.40
CA LEU A 2 2.40 -37.59 73.87
C LEU A 2 2.79 -37.98 72.41
N PRO A 3 3.04 -37.00 71.52
CA PRO A 3 2.17 -36.81 70.35
C PRO A 3 2.80 -37.21 69.02
N ALA A 4 1.95 -37.66 68.09
CA ALA A 4 2.31 -37.88 66.69
C ALA A 4 2.74 -36.56 66.03
N LYS A 5 3.98 -36.54 65.54
CA LYS A 5 4.59 -35.41 64.83
C LYS A 5 4.01 -35.35 63.41
N TYR A 6 2.99 -34.52 63.20
CA TYR A 6 2.43 -34.31 61.87
C TYR A 6 3.47 -33.65 60.94
N PRO A 7 3.75 -34.19 59.74
CA PRO A 7 4.62 -33.53 58.79
C PRO A 7 3.91 -32.33 58.15
N ALA A 8 4.57 -31.17 58.16
CA ALA A 8 4.06 -29.94 57.57
C ALA A 8 3.85 -30.11 56.06
N LEU A 9 2.59 -30.03 55.61
CA LEU A 9 2.23 -29.92 54.21
C LEU A 9 2.84 -28.62 53.63
N LYS A 10 3.82 -28.76 52.74
CA LYS A 10 4.37 -27.63 51.97
C LYS A 10 3.24 -27.02 51.13
N LYS A 11 2.81 -25.81 51.50
CA LYS A 11 1.90 -24.98 50.70
C LYS A 11 2.46 -24.85 49.28
N GLY A 12 1.80 -25.50 48.32
CA GLY A 12 2.01 -25.28 46.89
C GLY A 12 1.87 -23.80 46.59
N LYS A 13 2.96 -23.18 46.14
CA LYS A 13 2.94 -21.82 45.60
C LYS A 13 2.06 -21.86 44.35
N LYS A 14 0.83 -21.34 44.45
CA LYS A 14 0.00 -21.05 43.29
C LYS A 14 0.77 -20.03 42.43
N GLN A 15 1.43 -20.53 41.39
CA GLN A 15 1.94 -19.71 40.29
C GLN A 15 0.74 -19.18 39.51
N ILE A 16 0.10 -18.14 40.04
CA ILE A 16 -0.94 -17.41 39.33
C ILE A 16 -0.23 -16.54 38.30
N PHE A 17 -0.31 -17.04 37.08
CA PHE A 17 -0.12 -16.40 35.78
C PHE A 17 -0.35 -14.88 35.79
N LYS A 18 0.65 -14.09 36.19
CA LYS A 18 0.68 -12.63 35.97
C LYS A 18 1.71 -12.30 34.91
N LYS A 19 1.50 -12.76 33.67
CA LYS A 19 2.15 -12.11 32.53
C LYS A 19 1.49 -10.75 32.36
N ARG A 20 2.10 -9.72 32.96
CA ARG A 20 1.74 -8.33 32.72
C ARG A 20 1.93 -8.04 31.24
N LEU A 21 0.82 -8.00 30.51
CA LEU A 21 0.74 -7.55 29.13
C LEU A 21 1.00 -6.04 29.10
N LYS A 22 2.27 -5.64 29.05
CA LYS A 22 2.70 -4.27 28.76
C LYS A 22 2.93 -4.10 27.25
N LEU A 23 1.88 -4.27 26.45
CA LEU A 23 1.96 -4.14 24.99
C LEU A 23 1.06 -3.08 24.33
N PRO A 24 0.54 -2.01 24.99
CA PRO A 24 -0.28 -1.04 24.24
C PRO A 24 0.55 -0.23 23.24
N GLY A 25 1.79 0.16 23.58
CA GLY A 25 2.59 1.07 22.74
C GLY A 25 3.06 0.47 21.40
N ARG A 26 3.43 -0.82 21.38
CA ARG A 26 3.91 -1.49 20.16
C ARG A 26 2.77 -1.78 19.18
N LEU A 27 1.58 -2.12 19.69
CA LEU A 27 0.40 -2.35 18.87
C LEU A 27 -0.13 -1.04 18.27
N LEU A 28 -0.05 0.07 19.03
CA LEU A 28 -0.43 1.39 18.51
C LEU A 28 0.50 1.87 17.39
N MET A 29 1.82 1.66 17.49
CA MET A 29 2.75 2.01 16.40
C MET A 29 2.47 1.21 15.12
N ILE A 30 2.23 -0.10 15.26
CA ILE A 30 1.91 -0.97 14.12
C ILE A 30 0.56 -0.55 13.52
N SER A 31 -0.48 -0.33 14.33
CA SER A 31 -1.77 0.15 13.85
C SER A 31 -1.68 1.52 13.19
N PHE A 32 -0.83 2.42 13.67
CA PHE A 32 -0.64 3.74 13.06
C PHE A 32 0.10 3.63 11.72
N GLY A 33 1.16 2.82 11.65
CA GLY A 33 1.89 2.55 10.41
C GLY A 33 1.02 1.86 9.36
N VAL A 34 0.23 0.86 9.77
CA VAL A 34 -0.73 0.16 8.91
C VAL A 34 -1.88 1.10 8.51
N GLY A 35 -2.40 1.91 9.42
CA GLY A 35 -3.43 2.90 9.12
C GLY A 35 -2.96 3.97 8.14
N PHE A 36 -1.72 4.45 8.30
CA PHE A 36 -1.08 5.36 7.35
C PHE A 36 -0.87 4.69 5.98
N TRP A 37 -0.39 3.44 5.96
CA TRP A 37 -0.26 2.66 4.72
C TRP A 37 -1.61 2.43 4.03
N LEU A 38 -2.64 2.03 4.78
CA LEU A 38 -3.98 1.80 4.26
C LEU A 38 -4.65 3.10 3.81
N ASN A 39 -4.41 4.21 4.49
CA ASN A 39 -4.92 5.52 4.06
C ASN A 39 -4.28 5.98 2.74
N ASN A 40 -3.00 5.68 2.55
CA ASN A 40 -2.32 5.92 1.27
C ASN A 40 -2.76 4.92 0.17
N LEU A 41 -3.16 3.70 0.53
CA LEU A 41 -3.77 2.72 -0.40
C LEU A 41 -5.25 3.00 -0.70
N ALA A 42 -5.95 3.74 0.17
CA ALA A 42 -7.38 4.03 0.06
C ALA A 42 -7.69 5.11 -0.99
N SER A 43 -6.70 5.95 -1.33
CA SER A 43 -6.67 6.65 -2.62
C SER A 43 -6.29 5.61 -3.68
N PRO A 44 -7.03 5.45 -4.79
CA PRO A 44 -6.65 4.49 -5.82
C PRO A 44 -5.19 4.73 -6.24
N ALA A 45 -4.28 3.83 -5.82
CA ALA A 45 -2.82 4.01 -5.94
C ALA A 45 -2.35 4.19 -7.39
N SER A 46 -3.12 3.65 -8.35
CA SER A 46 -2.90 3.82 -9.77
C SER A 46 -3.23 5.22 -10.29
N ALA A 47 -4.15 5.95 -9.66
CA ALA A 47 -4.53 7.29 -10.07
C ALA A 47 -3.60 8.37 -9.48
N GLN A 48 -2.89 8.09 -8.39
CA GLN A 48 -2.12 9.09 -7.65
C GLN A 48 -0.87 9.56 -8.41
N PHE A 49 -0.09 8.64 -9.00
CA PHE A 49 1.06 8.98 -9.86
C PHE A 49 0.66 9.87 -11.03
N PHE A 50 -0.33 9.42 -11.81
CA PHE A 50 -0.78 10.14 -13.00
C PHE A 50 -1.39 11.49 -12.65
N ARG A 51 -1.94 11.69 -11.44
CA ARG A 51 -2.43 13.01 -10.99
C ARG A 51 -1.29 13.95 -10.67
N LYS A 52 -0.30 13.52 -9.88
CA LYS A 52 0.88 14.34 -9.57
C LYS A 52 1.65 14.72 -10.84
N ALA A 53 1.81 13.77 -11.76
CA ALA A 53 2.43 14.04 -13.05
C ALA A 53 1.61 15.04 -13.89
N GLU A 54 0.29 14.89 -13.97
CA GLU A 54 -0.59 15.86 -14.64
C GLU A 54 -0.41 17.27 -14.07
N ASP A 55 -0.40 17.40 -12.75
CA ASP A 55 -0.26 18.69 -12.06
C ASP A 55 1.11 19.32 -12.32
N PHE A 56 2.18 18.51 -12.35
CA PHE A 56 3.52 18.96 -12.72
C PHE A 56 3.57 19.48 -14.16
N PHE A 57 2.99 18.75 -15.12
CA PHE A 57 2.97 19.18 -16.53
C PHE A 57 2.11 20.41 -16.74
N LYS A 58 0.94 20.51 -16.10
CA LYS A 58 0.13 21.73 -16.12
C LYS A 58 0.91 22.91 -15.61
N THR A 59 1.53 22.78 -14.44
CA THR A 59 2.31 23.88 -13.83
C THR A 59 3.51 24.26 -14.70
N THR A 60 4.26 23.28 -15.21
CA THR A 60 5.48 23.54 -16.00
C THR A 60 5.19 24.12 -17.38
N LEU A 61 4.15 23.64 -18.07
CA LEU A 61 3.82 24.05 -19.44
C LEU A 61 2.97 25.34 -19.49
N THR A 62 2.25 25.66 -18.41
CA THR A 62 1.50 26.93 -18.31
C THR A 62 2.29 28.06 -17.67
N GLN A 63 3.39 27.77 -16.96
CA GLN A 63 4.32 28.80 -16.50
C GLN A 63 4.94 29.53 -17.70
N GLY A 64 4.54 30.79 -17.90
CA GLY A 64 5.12 31.69 -18.90
C GLY A 64 4.44 31.71 -20.28
N SER A 65 3.33 30.99 -20.48
CA SER A 65 2.58 30.99 -21.74
C SER A 65 1.18 31.62 -21.60
N SER A 66 0.82 32.55 -22.49
CA SER A 66 -0.52 33.15 -22.57
C SER A 66 -1.61 32.18 -23.08
N ALA A 67 -1.24 30.91 -23.32
CA ALA A 67 -2.08 29.85 -23.88
C ALA A 67 -2.65 28.89 -22.82
N GLY A 68 -2.67 29.31 -21.55
CA GLY A 68 -2.85 28.44 -20.37
C GLY A 68 -4.11 27.57 -20.33
N GLU A 69 -5.23 27.99 -20.95
CA GLU A 69 -6.46 27.17 -20.95
C GLU A 69 -6.38 25.97 -21.91
N ASN A 70 -5.93 26.19 -23.15
CA ASN A 70 -5.89 25.13 -24.16
C ASN A 70 -4.83 24.06 -23.83
N SER A 71 -3.70 24.47 -23.28
CA SER A 71 -2.65 23.54 -22.85
C SER A 71 -3.10 22.69 -21.65
N ASN A 72 -3.78 23.28 -20.67
CA ASN A 72 -4.33 22.56 -19.54
C ASN A 72 -5.36 21.50 -19.95
N LEU A 73 -6.25 21.83 -20.91
CA LEU A 73 -7.22 20.88 -21.45
C LEU A 73 -6.53 19.72 -22.18
N ALA A 74 -5.54 20.00 -23.02
CA ALA A 74 -4.78 18.98 -23.73
C ALA A 74 -4.02 18.04 -22.76
N ILE A 75 -3.36 18.60 -21.74
CA ILE A 75 -2.65 17.83 -20.72
C ILE A 75 -3.64 16.93 -19.95
N SER A 76 -4.78 17.47 -19.53
CA SER A 76 -5.82 16.71 -18.81
C SER A 76 -6.34 15.55 -19.65
N LEU A 77 -6.56 15.76 -20.95
CA LEU A 77 -7.05 14.74 -21.87
C LEU A 77 -6.03 13.59 -22.03
N ILE A 78 -4.75 13.91 -22.21
CA ILE A 78 -3.68 12.91 -22.33
C ILE A 78 -3.58 12.08 -21.06
N PHE A 79 -3.55 12.72 -19.88
CA PHE A 79 -3.45 12.01 -18.60
C PHE A 79 -4.69 11.18 -18.29
N ASN A 80 -5.88 11.65 -18.66
CA ASN A 80 -7.10 10.85 -18.54
C ASN A 80 -7.09 9.64 -19.48
N GLY A 81 -6.62 9.82 -20.72
CA GLY A 81 -6.40 8.72 -21.67
C GLY A 81 -5.39 7.71 -21.15
N LEU A 82 -4.27 8.16 -20.58
CA LEU A 82 -3.25 7.28 -20.02
C LEU A 82 -3.77 6.47 -18.82
N ARG A 83 -4.57 7.08 -17.94
CA ARG A 83 -5.26 6.37 -16.85
C ARG A 83 -6.24 5.32 -17.38
N ALA A 84 -7.01 5.65 -18.41
CA ALA A 84 -7.96 4.73 -19.02
C ALA A 84 -7.25 3.52 -19.65
N VAL A 85 -6.17 3.75 -20.39
CA VAL A 85 -5.33 2.67 -20.97
C VAL A 85 -4.66 1.85 -19.88
N PHE A 86 -4.19 2.47 -18.79
CA PHE A 86 -3.61 1.75 -17.67
C PHE A 86 -4.62 0.81 -16.99
N LEU A 87 -5.85 1.28 -16.75
CA LEU A 87 -6.92 0.44 -16.21
C LEU A 87 -7.31 -0.69 -17.17
N LEU A 88 -7.36 -0.41 -18.47
CA LEU A 88 -7.59 -1.44 -19.50
C LEU A 88 -6.48 -2.50 -19.48
N TYR A 89 -5.21 -2.08 -19.36
CA TYR A 89 -4.07 -2.98 -19.26
C TYR A 89 -4.20 -3.91 -18.04
N ILE A 90 -4.54 -3.36 -16.88
CA ILE A 90 -4.77 -4.17 -15.68
C ILE A 90 -5.91 -5.17 -15.91
N ALA A 91 -7.04 -4.74 -16.47
CA ALA A 91 -8.19 -5.60 -16.77
C ALA A 91 -7.82 -6.75 -17.73
N VAL A 92 -7.11 -6.46 -18.83
CA VAL A 92 -6.64 -7.47 -19.80
C VAL A 92 -5.63 -8.42 -19.15
N SER A 93 -4.71 -7.92 -18.34
CA SER A 93 -3.71 -8.74 -17.66
C SER A 93 -4.35 -9.73 -16.67
N LEU A 94 -5.40 -9.31 -15.96
CA LEU A 94 -6.16 -10.15 -15.04
C LEU A 94 -6.83 -11.31 -15.76
N ILE A 95 -7.35 -11.09 -16.97
CA ILE A 95 -7.96 -12.17 -17.77
C ILE A 95 -6.92 -13.26 -18.06
N GLY A 96 -5.69 -12.88 -18.43
CA GLY A 96 -4.60 -13.83 -18.68
C GLY A 96 -4.23 -14.64 -17.43
N ILE A 97 -4.14 -13.99 -16.28
CA ILE A 97 -3.84 -14.66 -15.00
C ILE A 97 -4.97 -15.62 -14.61
N ILE A 98 -6.23 -15.17 -14.67
CA ILE A 98 -7.40 -16.00 -14.31
C ILE A 98 -7.50 -17.22 -15.23
N ASN A 99 -7.24 -17.04 -16.52
CA ASN A 99 -7.25 -18.13 -17.48
C ASN A 99 -6.18 -19.18 -17.16
N ALA A 100 -4.96 -18.75 -16.83
CA ALA A 100 -3.87 -19.64 -16.44
C ALA A 100 -4.19 -20.41 -15.15
N VAL A 101 -4.74 -19.72 -14.15
CA VAL A 101 -5.18 -20.35 -12.88
C VAL A 101 -6.23 -21.42 -13.13
N ARG A 102 -7.20 -21.17 -14.02
CA ARG A 102 -8.27 -22.13 -14.33
C ARG A 102 -7.79 -23.36 -15.09
N LYS A 103 -6.65 -23.25 -15.78
CA LYS A 103 -6.07 -24.31 -16.59
C LYS A 103 -4.95 -25.05 -15.89
N ASP A 104 -4.70 -24.75 -14.61
CA ASP A 104 -3.55 -25.24 -13.85
C ASP A 104 -2.19 -24.95 -14.55
N GLU A 105 -2.16 -23.91 -15.38
CA GLU A 105 -0.93 -23.40 -16.00
C GLU A 105 -0.13 -22.58 -14.98
N ASP A 106 1.15 -22.32 -15.25
CA ASP A 106 2.01 -21.49 -14.40
C ASP A 106 1.58 -20.01 -14.44
N TRP A 107 0.55 -19.71 -13.68
CA TRP A 107 -0.03 -18.38 -13.55
C TRP A 107 0.94 -17.38 -12.93
N GLN A 108 1.95 -17.84 -12.17
CA GLN A 108 2.93 -16.97 -11.53
C GLN A 108 3.83 -16.33 -12.58
N SER A 109 4.25 -17.10 -13.58
CA SER A 109 5.04 -16.59 -14.71
C SER A 109 4.26 -15.50 -15.48
N ILE A 110 2.96 -15.72 -15.71
CA ILE A 110 2.08 -14.78 -16.41
C ILE A 110 1.80 -13.52 -15.57
N ALA A 111 1.61 -13.67 -14.27
CA ALA A 111 1.34 -12.57 -13.34
C ALA A 111 2.57 -11.67 -13.10
N ARG A 112 3.79 -12.17 -13.35
CA ARG A 112 5.02 -11.41 -13.11
C ARG A 112 5.06 -10.10 -13.91
N ILE A 113 4.67 -10.14 -15.17
CA ILE A 113 4.73 -8.97 -16.07
C ILE A 113 3.86 -7.81 -15.55
N PRO A 114 2.54 -7.98 -15.31
CA PRO A 114 1.71 -6.89 -14.81
C PRO A 114 2.09 -6.44 -13.40
N LEU A 115 2.60 -7.36 -12.55
CA LEU A 115 3.05 -7.01 -11.21
C LEU A 115 4.28 -6.09 -11.25
N LEU A 116 5.24 -6.36 -12.13
CA LEU A 116 6.41 -5.51 -12.33
C LEU A 116 6.02 -4.09 -12.78
N VAL A 117 5.01 -3.97 -13.65
CA VAL A 117 4.50 -2.66 -14.11
C VAL A 117 3.92 -1.87 -12.95
N ILE A 118 3.11 -2.50 -12.08
CA ILE A 118 2.54 -1.84 -10.90
C ILE A 118 3.66 -1.37 -9.95
N VAL A 119 4.67 -2.21 -9.71
CA VAL A 119 5.83 -1.83 -8.88
C VAL A 119 6.60 -0.66 -9.48
N ALA A 120 6.84 -0.66 -10.79
CA ALA A 120 7.50 0.44 -11.47
C ALA A 120 6.72 1.75 -11.34
N VAL A 121 5.40 1.73 -11.54
CA VAL A 121 4.53 2.90 -11.36
C VAL A 121 4.52 3.39 -9.92
N THR A 122 4.55 2.46 -8.95
CA THR A 122 4.60 2.80 -7.51
C THR A 122 5.92 3.48 -7.14
N ILE A 123 7.04 2.98 -7.66
CA ILE A 123 8.36 3.62 -7.49
C ILE A 123 8.36 4.99 -8.16
N ALA A 124 7.78 5.11 -9.36
CA ALA A 124 7.64 6.38 -10.04
C ALA A 124 6.81 7.39 -9.23
N ASP A 125 5.77 6.96 -8.48
CA ASP A 125 4.99 7.83 -7.59
C ASP A 125 5.77 8.37 -6.40
N ILE A 126 6.65 7.54 -5.85
CA ILE A 126 7.56 7.93 -4.77
C ILE A 126 8.61 8.91 -5.31
N LEU A 127 9.19 8.60 -6.46
CA LEU A 127 10.20 9.45 -7.11
C LEU A 127 9.63 10.79 -7.57
N THR A 128 8.43 10.83 -8.16
CA THR A 128 7.79 12.11 -8.51
C THR A 128 7.42 12.90 -7.27
N GLY A 129 7.02 12.25 -6.18
CA GLY A 129 6.87 12.91 -4.88
C GLY A 129 8.16 13.60 -4.40
N PHE A 130 9.33 12.99 -4.63
CA PHE A 130 10.63 13.60 -4.31
C PHE A 130 11.07 14.69 -5.29
N ILE A 131 10.83 14.52 -6.59
CA ILE A 131 11.27 15.45 -7.65
C ILE A 131 10.41 16.72 -7.68
N ILE A 132 9.10 16.58 -7.48
CA ILE A 132 8.15 17.71 -7.52
C ILE A 132 8.19 18.51 -6.21
N GLY A 133 8.68 17.91 -5.12
CA GLY A 133 8.92 18.57 -3.84
C GLY A 133 7.66 18.66 -2.97
N GLY A 134 7.81 18.27 -1.70
CA GLY A 134 6.85 18.59 -0.66
C GLY A 134 6.92 20.09 -0.35
N ASN A 135 5.75 20.74 -0.36
CA ASN A 135 5.53 21.93 0.45
C ASN A 135 5.31 21.50 1.91
#